data_AF-A0A3N9XFN3-F1
#
_entry.id   AF-A0A3N9XFN3-F1
#
_cell.length_a   1.000
_cell.length_b   1.000
_cell.length_c   1.000
_cell.angle_alpha   90.00
_cell.angle_beta   90.00
_cell.angle_gamma   90.00
#
_symmetry.space_group_name_H-M   'P 1'
#
loop_
_entity.id
_entity.type
_entity.pdbx_description
1 polymer ?
#
loop_
_entity_poly.entity_id
_entity_poly.type
_entity_poly.pdbx_seq_one_letter_code
_entity_poly.pdbx_strand_id
1 'polypeptide(L)' 'MTATQNDQTGRKKRPEPSAEAKAAAELVRAAKEQGLSLTGPDGLLRQLTKTVL' A
#
# COMPACT_ATOMS: atom_id res chain seq x y z
N MET A 1 -34.16 26.93 -10.23
CA MET A 1 -33.19 26.76 -9.12
C MET A 1 -32.26 25.61 -9.47
N THR A 2 -31.08 25.92 -10.02
CA THR A 2 -30.08 24.93 -10.45
C THR A 2 -29.15 24.61 -9.29
N ALA A 3 -29.26 23.41 -8.71
CA ALA A 3 -28.33 22.93 -7.70
C ALA A 3 -27.04 22.44 -8.40
N THR A 4 -26.07 23.35 -8.57
CA THR A 4 -24.68 22.94 -8.78
C THR A 4 -24.17 22.40 -7.44
N GLN A 5 -24.21 21.08 -7.27
CA GLN A 5 -23.53 20.42 -6.17
C GLN A 5 -22.03 20.58 -6.41
N ASN A 6 -21.49 21.64 -5.82
CA ASN A 6 -20.08 21.97 -5.80
C ASN A 6 -19.30 20.73 -5.33
N ASP A 7 -18.46 20.20 -6.21
CA ASP A 7 -17.47 19.14 -5.97
C ASP A 7 -16.38 19.68 -5.02
N GLN A 8 -16.78 19.94 -3.78
CA GLN A 8 -15.95 20.36 -2.68
C GLN A 8 -15.76 19.17 -1.73
N THR A 9 -15.22 18.07 -2.25
CA THR A 9 -14.49 17.15 -1.37
C THR A 9 -13.02 17.45 -1.57
N GLY A 10 -12.46 18.16 -0.59
CA GLY A 10 -11.10 18.69 -0.65
C GLY A 10 -10.12 17.68 -1.21
N ARG A 11 -9.39 18.10 -2.24
CA ARG A 11 -8.09 17.55 -2.62
C ARG A 11 -7.17 17.69 -1.40
N LYS A 12 -7.35 16.84 -0.38
CA LYS A 12 -6.36 16.60 0.64
C LYS A 12 -5.14 16.17 -0.15
N LYS A 13 -4.10 17.02 -0.20
CA LYS A 13 -2.80 16.68 -0.77
C LYS A 13 -2.51 15.26 -0.29
N ARG A 14 -2.50 14.29 -1.22
CA ARG A 14 -2.20 12.90 -0.89
C ARG A 14 -0.83 12.98 -0.22
N PRO A 15 -0.70 12.65 1.08
CA PRO A 15 0.56 12.81 1.77
C PRO A 15 1.61 12.06 0.97
N GLU A 16 2.73 12.73 0.70
CA GLU A 16 3.84 12.07 0.02
C GLU A 16 4.19 10.81 0.82
N PRO A 17 4.31 9.65 0.15
CA PRO A 17 4.55 8.42 0.87
C PRO A 17 5.87 8.53 1.63
N SER A 18 5.80 8.29 2.95
CA SER A 18 6.97 8.22 3.82
C SER A 18 8.00 7.23 3.27
N ALA A 19 9.27 7.37 3.66
CA ALA A 19 10.34 6.46 3.23
C ALA A 19 9.98 4.98 3.49
N GLU A 20 9.36 4.71 4.65
CA GLU A 20 8.86 3.39 5.02
C GLU A 20 7.77 2.87 4.07
N ALA A 21 6.84 3.73 3.67
CA ALA A 21 5.78 3.36 2.74
C ALA A 21 6.32 3.04 1.34
N LYS A 22 7.36 3.76 0.89
CA LYS A 22 8.07 3.45 -0.36
C LYS A 22 8.81 2.11 -0.28
N ALA A 23 9.52 1.86 0.82
CA ALA A 23 10.21 0.59 1.05
C ALA A 23 9.24 -0.60 1.10
N ALA A 24 8.10 -0.44 1.78
CA ALA A 24 7.05 -1.45 1.83
C ALA A 24 6.45 -1.73 0.43
N ALA A 25 6.24 -0.69 -0.39
CA ALA A 25 5.75 -0.86 -1.75
C ALA A 25 6.73 -1.64 -2.65
N GLU A 26 8.02 -1.36 -2.55
CA GLU A 26 9.05 -2.09 -3.30
C GLU A 26 9.16 -3.54 -2.85
N LEU A 27 9.04 -3.82 -1.54
CA LEU A 27 8.96 -5.19 -1.02
C LEU A 27 7.76 -5.95 -1.59
N VAL A 28 6.57 -5.33 -1.60
CA VAL A 28 5.35 -5.92 -2.17
C VAL A 28 5.51 -6.17 -3.67
N ARG A 29 6.14 -5.25 -4.40
CA ARG A 29 6.42 -5.41 -5.82
C ARG A 29 7.38 -6.58 -6.06
N ALA A 30 8.49 -6.66 -5.34
CA ALA A 30 9.45 -7.77 -5.46
C ALA A 30 8.78 -9.13 -5.17
N ALA A 31 7.93 -9.20 -4.15
CA ALA A 31 7.17 -10.40 -3.83
C ALA A 31 6.23 -10.82 -4.98
N LYS A 32 5.54 -9.85 -5.61
CA LYS A 32 4.67 -10.12 -6.77
C LYS A 32 5.45 -10.65 -7.97
N GLU A 33 6.59 -10.05 -8.29
CA GLU A 33 7.47 -10.50 -9.40
C GLU A 33 7.96 -11.93 -9.19
N GLN A 34 8.18 -12.34 -7.94
CA GLN A 34 8.57 -13.69 -7.57
C GLN A 34 7.40 -14.68 -7.49
N GLY A 35 6.16 -14.23 -7.73
CA GLY A 35 4.95 -15.05 -7.58
C GLY A 35 4.63 -15.40 -6.12
N LEU A 36 5.22 -14.70 -5.15
CA LEU A 36 4.99 -14.92 -3.74
C LEU A 36 3.62 -14.38 -3.33
N SER A 37 2.83 -15.21 -2.65
CA SER A 37 1.55 -14.78 -2.09
C SER A 37 1.78 -13.67 -1.06
N LEU A 38 1.03 -12.57 -1.10
CA LEU A 38 1.27 -11.44 -0.20
C LEU A 38 0.85 -11.73 1.24
N THR A 39 -0.20 -12.53 1.42
CA THR A 39 -0.83 -12.80 2.72
C THR A 39 -1.09 -14.29 2.97
N GLY A 40 -0.61 -15.17 2.08
CA GLY A 40 -0.76 -16.61 2.24
C GLY A 40 0.05 -17.18 3.42
N PRO A 41 -0.22 -18.44 3.81
CA PRO A 41 0.45 -19.10 4.93
C PRO A 41 1.96 -19.22 4.75
N ASP A 42 2.44 -19.27 3.51
CA ASP A 42 3.87 -19.24 3.12
C ASP A 42 4.22 -17.96 2.35
N GLY A 43 3.41 -16.92 2.52
CA GLY A 43 3.52 -15.66 1.80
C GLY A 43 4.46 -14.64 2.44
N LEU A 44 4.55 -13.47 1.81
CA LEU A 44 5.36 -12.34 2.24
C LEU A 44 5.11 -11.97 3.70
N LEU A 45 3.85 -11.91 4.14
CA LEU A 45 3.52 -11.58 5.53
C LEU A 45 4.06 -12.62 6.53
N ARG A 46 4.02 -13.91 6.20
CA ARG A 46 4.60 -14.98 7.04
C ARG A 46 6.12 -14.89 7.10
N GLN A 47 6.76 -14.57 5.98
CA GLN A 47 8.21 -14.42 5.93
C GLN A 47 8.68 -13.20 6.73
N LEU A 48 7.94 -12.09 6.64
CA LEU A 48 8.21 -10.89 7.43
C LEU A 48 8.10 -11.16 8.93
N THR A 49 7.06 -11.86 9.38
CA THR A 49 6.89 -12.18 10.81
C THR A 49 7.97 -13.13 11.33
N LYS A 50 8.50 -14.05 10.51
CA LYS A 50 9.65 -14.89 10.88
C LYS A 50 10.98 -14.14 10.95
N THR A 51 11.10 -13.02 10.25
CA THR A 51 12.37 -12.28 10.12
C THR A 51 12.50 -11.19 11.19
N VAL A 52 11.37 -10.68 11.70
CA VAL A 52 11.32 -9.53 12.62
C VAL A 52 10.97 -9.92 14.06
N LEU A 53 10.37 -11.11 14.27
CA LEU A 53 10.14 -11.70 15.60
C LEU A 53 11.31 -12.62 15.98
#